data_AF-A0A959URH8-F1
#
_entry.id   AF-A0A959URH8-F1
#
_cell.length_a   1.000
_cell.length_b   1.000
_cell.length_c   1.000
_cell.angle_alpha   90.00
_cell.angle_beta   90.00
_cell.angle_gamma   90.00
#
_symmetry.space_group_name_H-M   'P 1'
#
loop_
_entity.id
_entity.type
_entity.pdbx_description
1 polymer ?
#
loop_
_entity_poly.entity_id
_entity_poly.type
_entity_poly.pdbx_seq_one_letter_code
_entity_poly.pdbx_strand_id
1 'polypeptide(L)'
;VVREVADEVLVMHRGEVVEQAPVEQLFADPQHPYTRGLLACRPGRTQPRKLPTVDDFLRGELPPGTQELVSDESRRQHLEKLMAGPPLLQVKGLAKDFPAAGGARTPVLHDLTFEVYPGESLGIVGGSGSGKTTLGRSILRLVEPGAGEVVYRGTDLRQLDDRGMRAMRRELQLIFQDPYSSLNPRLTVGGAITEAMAVHGIGSHARERRERAMALLDRVGLEAAHFDRFPHQFSGGQRQRIVIARTLALEPRLIVCDESIAALDVSVQAQVLNLLNDLKEEHGLTYLFISHDLNVVRYMCDRILVLEQGHIAELGPSDDLYEHPQAEYTRRLLSAIPGTV
;
A
#
# COMPACT_ATOMS: atom_id res chain seq x y z
N VAL A 1 -15.15 -4.64 -14.93
CA VAL A 1 -15.21 -6.09 -15.25
C VAL A 1 -16.60 -6.67 -15.11
N VAL A 2 -17.09 -7.12 -13.93
CA VAL A 2 -18.42 -7.78 -13.85
C VAL A 2 -19.54 -6.92 -14.43
N ARG A 3 -19.56 -5.63 -14.08
CA ARG A 3 -20.51 -4.64 -14.62
C ARG A 3 -20.49 -4.49 -16.15
N GLU A 4 -19.37 -4.80 -16.80
CA GLU A 4 -19.15 -4.57 -18.23
C GLU A 4 -19.34 -5.83 -19.08
N VAL A 5 -19.37 -7.01 -18.46
CA VAL A 5 -19.28 -8.31 -19.16
C VAL A 5 -20.50 -9.19 -18.89
N ALA A 6 -21.14 -9.07 -17.73
CA ALA A 6 -22.24 -9.95 -17.32
C ALA A 6 -23.59 -9.27 -17.51
N ASP A 7 -24.58 -10.01 -18.00
CA ASP A 7 -25.99 -9.57 -18.07
C ASP A 7 -26.69 -9.69 -16.72
N GLU A 8 -26.35 -10.74 -15.97
CA GLU A 8 -26.90 -11.07 -14.65
C GLU A 8 -25.78 -11.36 -13.66
N VAL A 9 -25.96 -10.94 -12.42
CA VAL A 9 -24.99 -11.12 -11.34
C VAL A 9 -25.61 -11.91 -10.22
N LEU A 10 -24.91 -12.96 -9.81
CA LEU A 10 -25.25 -13.78 -8.67
C LEU A 10 -24.20 -13.57 -7.57
N VAL A 11 -24.64 -13.11 -6.41
CA VAL A 11 -23.79 -12.82 -5.25
C VAL A 11 -23.95 -13.95 -4.24
N MET A 12 -22.82 -14.54 -3.85
CA MET A 12 -22.77 -15.63 -2.87
C MET A 12 -22.07 -15.20 -1.58
N HIS A 13 -22.56 -15.67 -0.45
CA HIS A 13 -21.92 -15.52 0.85
C HIS A 13 -22.07 -16.83 1.64
N ARG A 14 -20.94 -17.36 2.16
CA ARG A 14 -20.89 -18.61 2.94
C ARG A 14 -21.53 -19.83 2.27
N GLY A 15 -21.45 -19.90 0.94
CA GLY A 15 -21.97 -21.01 0.14
C GLY A 15 -23.45 -20.87 -0.25
N GLU A 16 -24.11 -19.78 0.14
CA GLU A 16 -25.51 -19.51 -0.21
C GLU A 16 -25.60 -18.34 -1.18
N VAL A 17 -26.58 -18.38 -2.08
CA VAL A 17 -26.94 -17.25 -2.95
C VAL A 17 -27.71 -16.26 -2.11
N VAL A 18 -27.18 -15.05 -1.96
CA VAL A 18 -27.77 -14.00 -1.14
C VAL A 18 -28.48 -12.92 -1.96
N GLU A 19 -28.09 -12.76 -3.23
CA GLU A 19 -28.72 -11.84 -4.15
C GLU A 19 -28.48 -12.29 -5.60
N GLN A 20 -29.51 -12.16 -6.43
CA GLN A 20 -29.43 -12.40 -7.86
C GLN A 20 -30.30 -11.36 -8.56
N ALA A 21 -29.71 -10.59 -9.47
CA ALA A 21 -30.41 -9.57 -10.24
C ALA A 21 -29.65 -9.24 -11.54
N PRO A 22 -30.32 -8.64 -12.53
CA PRO A 22 -29.66 -8.03 -13.68
C PRO A 22 -28.56 -7.06 -13.22
N VAL A 23 -27.47 -6.99 -13.99
CA VAL A 23 -26.26 -6.23 -13.61
C VAL A 23 -26.58 -4.76 -13.30
N GLU A 24 -27.42 -4.12 -14.11
CA GLU A 24 -27.77 -2.71 -13.90
C GLU A 24 -28.51 -2.51 -12.59
N GLN A 25 -29.44 -3.41 -12.27
CA GLN A 25 -30.23 -3.35 -11.04
C GLN A 25 -29.35 -3.60 -9.82
N LEU A 26 -28.49 -4.61 -9.84
CA LEU A 26 -27.65 -4.97 -8.69
C LEU A 26 -26.66 -3.85 -8.31
N PHE A 27 -26.11 -3.16 -9.31
CA PHE A 27 -25.16 -2.07 -9.07
C PHE A 27 -25.86 -0.73 -8.75
N ALA A 28 -27.12 -0.54 -9.15
CA ALA A 28 -27.89 0.67 -8.87
C ALA A 28 -28.59 0.62 -7.50
N ASP A 29 -29.22 -0.52 -7.17
CA ASP A 29 -30.01 -0.69 -5.95
C ASP A 29 -29.80 -2.09 -5.32
N PRO A 30 -28.60 -2.35 -4.77
CA PRO A 30 -28.28 -3.60 -4.08
C PRO A 30 -29.15 -3.79 -2.82
N GLN A 31 -29.88 -4.90 -2.74
CA GLN A 31 -30.83 -5.17 -1.65
C GLN A 31 -30.16 -5.83 -0.44
N HIS A 32 -29.25 -6.77 -0.66
CA HIS A 32 -28.68 -7.56 0.43
C HIS A 32 -27.53 -6.79 1.13
N PRO A 33 -27.47 -6.77 2.48
CA PRO A 33 -26.42 -6.04 3.22
C PRO A 33 -25.00 -6.43 2.81
N TYR A 34 -24.76 -7.71 2.53
CA TYR A 34 -23.46 -8.19 2.04
C TYR A 34 -23.08 -7.56 0.68
N THR A 35 -24.01 -7.52 -0.28
CA THR A 35 -23.80 -6.91 -1.61
C THR A 35 -23.53 -5.41 -1.48
N ARG A 36 -24.32 -4.72 -0.65
CA ARG A 36 -24.10 -3.31 -0.30
C ARG A 36 -22.70 -3.08 0.26
N GLY A 37 -22.27 -3.97 1.16
CA GLY A 37 -20.92 -3.95 1.72
C GLY A 37 -19.84 -4.13 0.67
N LEU A 38 -19.94 -5.15 -0.20
CA LEU A 38 -18.96 -5.39 -1.26
C LEU A 38 -18.77 -4.19 -2.20
N LEU A 39 -19.87 -3.49 -2.53
CA LEU A 39 -19.82 -2.31 -3.39
C LEU A 39 -19.26 -1.09 -2.66
N ALA A 40 -19.61 -0.91 -1.38
CA ALA A 40 -19.18 0.24 -0.58
C ALA A 40 -17.73 0.15 -0.06
N CYS A 41 -17.14 -1.06 0.01
CA CYS A 41 -15.75 -1.26 0.46
C CYS A 41 -14.71 -0.64 -0.47
N ARG A 42 -15.08 -0.27 -1.71
CA ARG A 42 -14.15 0.32 -2.67
C ARG A 42 -14.07 1.84 -2.46
N PRO A 43 -12.86 2.43 -2.44
CA PRO A 43 -12.72 3.87 -2.50
C PRO A 43 -13.44 4.43 -3.73
N GLY A 44 -14.27 5.45 -3.52
CA GLY A 44 -15.06 6.09 -4.56
C GLY A 44 -14.66 7.55 -4.77
N ARG A 45 -15.59 8.35 -5.33
CA ARG A 45 -15.41 9.81 -5.46
C ARG A 45 -15.38 10.49 -4.09
N THR A 46 -16.22 10.03 -3.16
CA THR A 46 -16.21 10.50 -1.77
C THR A 46 -15.03 9.87 -1.04
N GLN A 47 -14.28 10.70 -0.31
CA GLN A 47 -13.16 10.26 0.52
C GLN A 47 -13.54 10.31 1.99
N PRO A 48 -14.14 9.23 2.53
CA PRO A 48 -14.36 9.13 3.96
C PRO A 48 -13.02 9.00 4.67
N ARG A 49 -12.95 9.35 5.96
CA ARG A 49 -11.75 9.08 6.77
C ARG A 49 -11.50 7.58 6.97
N LYS A 50 -12.58 6.78 7.05
CA LYS A 50 -12.52 5.32 7.09
C LYS A 50 -13.46 4.71 6.06
N LEU A 51 -12.93 3.76 5.29
CA LEU A 51 -13.74 2.96 4.37
C LEU A 51 -14.68 2.06 5.17
N PRO A 52 -15.94 1.90 4.76
CA PRO A 52 -16.79 0.89 5.36
C PRO A 52 -16.31 -0.50 4.94
N THR A 53 -16.60 -1.48 5.77
CA THR A 53 -16.26 -2.89 5.56
C THR A 53 -17.54 -3.71 5.45
N VAL A 54 -17.44 -4.92 4.89
CA VAL A 54 -18.61 -5.81 4.78
C VAL A 54 -19.23 -6.11 6.15
N ASP A 55 -18.40 -6.26 7.19
CA ASP A 55 -18.87 -6.55 8.55
C ASP A 55 -19.75 -5.42 9.11
N ASP A 56 -19.45 -4.17 8.74
CA ASP A 56 -20.22 -2.99 9.17
C ASP A 56 -21.65 -3.04 8.62
N PHE A 57 -21.81 -3.42 7.36
CA PHE A 57 -23.13 -3.59 6.74
C PHE A 57 -23.89 -4.79 7.29
N LEU A 58 -23.20 -5.89 7.59
CA LEU A 58 -23.83 -7.07 8.18
C LEU A 58 -24.32 -6.82 9.61
N ARG A 59 -23.65 -5.94 10.36
CA ARG A 59 -24.07 -5.54 11.72
C ARG A 59 -25.07 -4.39 11.71
N GLY A 60 -25.18 -3.63 10.62
CA GLY A 60 -26.00 -2.42 10.54
C GLY A 60 -25.37 -1.22 11.26
N GLU A 61 -24.07 -1.27 11.53
CA GLU A 61 -23.32 -0.24 12.27
C GLU A 61 -22.16 0.23 11.39
N LEU A 62 -22.24 1.46 10.87
CA LEU A 62 -21.11 2.04 10.14
C LEU A 62 -20.04 2.55 11.12
N PRO A 63 -18.74 2.37 10.81
CA PRO A 63 -17.70 2.79 11.70
C PRO A 63 -17.66 4.32 11.82
N PRO A 64 -17.21 4.86 12.97
CA PRO A 64 -16.91 6.28 13.10
C PRO A 64 -15.94 6.73 12.01
N GLY A 65 -16.21 7.89 11.41
CA GLY A 65 -15.39 8.44 10.31
C GLY A 65 -15.81 8.02 8.90
N THR A 66 -16.77 7.09 8.73
CA THR A 66 -17.31 6.77 7.40
C THR A 66 -18.18 7.89 6.81
N GLN A 67 -18.73 8.74 7.66
CA GLN A 67 -19.49 9.93 7.27
C GLN A 67 -18.66 11.23 7.33
N GLU A 68 -17.47 11.18 7.92
CA GLU A 68 -16.54 12.31 7.97
C GLU A 68 -15.78 12.38 6.64
N LEU A 69 -16.25 13.27 5.76
CA LEU A 69 -15.57 13.56 4.52
C LEU A 69 -14.37 14.47 4.81
N VAL A 70 -13.21 14.09 4.30
CA VAL A 70 -12.03 14.94 4.35
C VAL A 70 -12.17 15.99 3.24
N SER A 71 -12.20 17.27 3.60
CA SER A 71 -12.27 18.36 2.62
C SER A 71 -10.94 18.55 1.90
N ASP A 72 -10.99 18.99 0.64
CA ASP A 72 -9.78 19.29 -0.15
C ASP A 72 -8.91 20.36 0.51
N GLU A 73 -9.54 21.34 1.16
CA GLU A 73 -8.82 22.38 1.91
C GLU A 73 -8.01 21.78 3.07
N SER A 74 -8.62 20.86 3.84
CA SER A 74 -7.93 20.17 4.93
C SER A 74 -6.76 19.32 4.42
N ARG A 75 -6.89 18.68 3.26
CA ARG A 75 -5.81 17.89 2.63
C ARG A 75 -4.67 18.79 2.16
N ARG A 76 -4.97 19.93 1.55
CA ARG A 76 -3.95 20.93 1.14
C ARG A 76 -3.19 21.47 2.34
N GLN A 77 -3.88 21.89 3.40
CA GLN A 77 -3.24 22.37 4.63
C GLN A 77 -2.38 21.28 5.30
N HIS A 78 -2.85 20.03 5.28
CA HIS A 78 -2.07 18.89 5.78
C HIS A 78 -0.78 18.72 4.97
N LEU A 79 -0.87 18.73 3.64
CA LEU A 79 0.28 18.58 2.76
C LEU A 79 1.29 19.73 2.92
N GLU A 80 0.83 20.98 2.99
CA GLU A 80 1.69 22.14 3.27
C GLU A 80 2.46 21.98 4.59
N LYS A 81 1.78 21.48 5.63
CA LYS A 81 2.40 21.21 6.93
C LYS A 81 3.48 20.13 6.85
N LEU A 82 3.24 19.05 6.10
CA LEU A 82 4.23 17.98 5.89
C LEU A 82 5.47 18.52 5.14
N MET A 83 5.25 19.31 4.09
CA MET A 83 6.30 19.86 3.22
C MET A 83 7.07 21.04 3.82
N ALA A 84 6.62 21.59 4.95
CA ALA A 84 7.32 22.67 5.66
C ALA A 84 8.63 22.21 6.31
N GLY A 85 8.78 20.90 6.56
CA GLY A 85 9.99 20.30 7.13
C GLY A 85 10.99 19.81 6.08
N PRO A 86 12.20 19.39 6.50
CA PRO A 86 13.14 18.74 5.58
C PRO A 86 12.59 17.38 5.12
N PRO A 87 12.89 16.95 3.88
CA PRO A 87 12.44 15.66 3.38
C PRO A 87 13.10 14.50 4.16
N LEU A 88 12.31 13.44 4.36
CA LEU A 88 12.78 12.18 4.94
C LEU A 88 13.67 11.42 3.94
N LEU A 89 13.24 11.42 2.67
CA LEU A 89 13.89 10.75 1.55
C LEU A 89 14.00 11.72 0.37
N GLN A 90 15.19 11.80 -0.23
CA GLN A 90 15.41 12.50 -1.50
C GLN A 90 15.94 11.50 -2.52
N VAL A 91 15.33 11.47 -3.69
CA VAL A 91 15.79 10.71 -4.85
C VAL A 91 16.28 11.73 -5.87
N LYS A 92 17.54 11.60 -6.32
CA LYS A 92 18.18 12.58 -7.22
C LYS A 92 18.78 11.87 -8.43
N GLY A 93 18.21 12.12 -9.59
CA GLY A 93 18.64 11.57 -10.88
C GLY A 93 18.78 10.05 -10.92
N LEU A 94 17.85 9.35 -10.27
CA LEU A 94 17.89 7.90 -10.16
C LEU A 94 17.62 7.26 -11.52
N ALA A 95 18.56 6.44 -12.00
CA ALA A 95 18.44 5.71 -13.25
C ALA A 95 18.75 4.22 -13.07
N LYS A 96 18.13 3.37 -13.87
CA LYS A 96 18.34 1.92 -13.83
C LYS A 96 18.13 1.28 -15.19
N ASP A 97 19.12 0.50 -15.62
CA ASP A 97 18.98 -0.45 -16.72
C ASP A 97 19.23 -1.88 -16.25
N PHE A 98 18.62 -2.83 -16.96
CA PHE A 98 18.85 -4.26 -16.80
C PHE A 98 19.59 -4.83 -18.01
N PRO A 99 20.40 -5.89 -17.81
CA PRO A 99 20.98 -6.62 -18.93
C PRO A 99 19.87 -7.30 -19.74
N ALA A 100 19.96 -7.22 -21.06
CA ALA A 100 19.08 -7.88 -22.01
C ALA A 100 19.84 -8.94 -22.83
N ALA A 101 19.09 -9.77 -23.55
CA ALA A 101 19.68 -10.76 -24.45
C ALA A 101 20.60 -10.09 -25.49
N GLY A 102 21.76 -10.70 -25.75
CA GLY A 102 22.74 -10.18 -26.71
C GLY A 102 23.62 -9.03 -26.19
N GLY A 103 23.62 -8.74 -24.89
CA GLY A 103 24.51 -7.74 -24.28
C GLY A 103 24.01 -6.29 -24.34
N ALA A 104 22.85 -6.06 -24.97
CA ALA A 104 22.14 -4.79 -24.88
C ALA A 104 21.67 -4.52 -23.43
N ARG A 105 21.48 -3.25 -23.07
CA ARG A 105 20.85 -2.86 -21.80
C ARG A 105 19.46 -2.34 -22.09
N THR A 106 18.47 -2.82 -21.32
CA THR A 106 17.11 -2.28 -21.36
C THR A 106 16.97 -1.25 -20.25
N PRO A 107 16.88 0.05 -20.58
CA PRO A 107 16.66 1.07 -19.57
C PRO A 107 15.23 0.96 -19.03
N VAL A 108 15.08 1.16 -17.73
CA VAL A 108 13.80 1.00 -17.01
C VAL A 108 13.46 2.24 -16.19
N LEU A 109 14.44 2.95 -15.65
CA LEU A 109 14.27 4.23 -14.94
C LEU A 109 15.22 5.27 -15.51
N HIS A 110 14.72 6.49 -15.68
CA HIS A 110 15.41 7.58 -16.36
C HIS A 110 15.36 8.86 -15.53
N ASP A 111 16.48 9.18 -14.87
CA ASP A 111 16.73 10.47 -14.20
C ASP A 111 15.59 10.92 -13.26
N LEU A 112 15.13 10.02 -12.41
CA LEU A 112 14.02 10.30 -11.50
C LEU A 112 14.49 11.16 -10.33
N THR A 113 13.85 12.33 -10.15
CA THR A 113 14.13 13.26 -9.05
C THR A 113 12.84 13.65 -8.33
N PHE A 114 12.75 13.35 -7.03
CA PHE A 114 11.63 13.71 -6.19
C PHE A 114 11.98 13.58 -4.70
N GLU A 115 11.11 14.10 -3.84
CA GLU A 115 11.27 14.09 -2.39
C GLU A 115 10.03 13.48 -1.71
N VAL A 116 10.25 12.90 -0.52
CA VAL A 116 9.20 12.37 0.36
C VAL A 116 9.42 12.93 1.77
N TYR A 117 8.36 13.43 2.39
CA TYR A 117 8.38 14.11 3.67
C TYR A 117 7.94 13.20 4.83
N PRO A 118 8.39 13.43 6.06
CA PRO A 118 7.99 12.61 7.22
C PRO A 118 6.48 12.63 7.42
N GLY A 119 5.85 11.45 7.47
CA GLY A 119 4.40 11.28 7.65
C GLY A 119 3.60 11.39 6.34
N GLU A 120 4.24 11.66 5.21
CA GLU A 120 3.61 11.69 3.90
C GLU A 120 3.31 10.28 3.39
N SER A 121 2.23 10.14 2.63
CA SER A 121 1.99 9.01 1.75
C SER A 121 2.10 9.47 0.29
N LEU A 122 3.20 9.10 -0.37
CA LEU A 122 3.40 9.36 -1.79
C LEU A 122 2.99 8.14 -2.61
N GLY A 123 1.98 8.30 -3.44
CA GLY A 123 1.52 7.30 -4.39
C GLY A 123 2.41 7.22 -5.62
N ILE A 124 2.71 6.02 -6.10
CA ILE A 124 3.45 5.79 -7.35
C ILE A 124 2.56 4.96 -8.29
N VAL A 125 2.17 5.57 -9.40
CA VAL A 125 1.17 5.02 -10.32
C VAL A 125 1.68 5.01 -11.76
N GLY A 126 1.02 4.25 -12.62
CA GLY A 126 1.40 4.11 -14.03
C GLY A 126 1.08 2.72 -14.56
N GLY A 127 1.14 2.57 -15.88
CA GLY A 127 0.82 1.32 -16.58
C GLY A 127 1.71 0.14 -16.18
N SER A 128 1.31 -1.07 -16.57
CA SER A 128 2.15 -2.25 -16.40
C SER A 128 3.51 -2.04 -17.10
N GLY A 129 4.60 -2.41 -16.42
CA GLY A 129 5.96 -2.23 -16.96
C GLY A 129 6.52 -0.80 -16.91
N SER A 130 5.83 0.18 -16.31
CA SER A 130 6.34 1.57 -16.27
C SER A 130 7.56 1.79 -15.36
N GLY A 131 7.94 0.81 -14.53
CA GLY A 131 9.11 0.87 -13.65
C GLY A 131 8.81 1.04 -12.15
N LYS A 132 7.54 1.06 -11.71
CA LYS A 132 7.15 1.33 -10.30
C LYS A 132 7.82 0.42 -9.27
N THR A 133 7.73 -0.89 -9.46
CA THR A 133 8.37 -1.89 -8.58
C THR A 133 9.90 -1.76 -8.61
N THR A 134 10.48 -1.46 -9.77
CA THR A 134 11.93 -1.18 -9.89
C THR A 134 12.32 0.04 -9.08
N LEU A 135 11.53 1.13 -9.16
CA LEU A 135 11.75 2.34 -8.38
C LEU A 135 11.72 2.06 -6.88
N GLY A 136 10.67 1.40 -6.36
CA GLY A 136 10.57 1.05 -4.95
C GLY A 136 11.73 0.18 -4.46
N ARG A 137 12.12 -0.83 -5.25
CA ARG A 137 13.26 -1.70 -4.91
C ARG A 137 14.61 -1.00 -5.01
N SER A 138 14.76 -0.04 -5.92
CA SER A 138 15.99 0.75 -6.07
C SER A 138 16.18 1.75 -4.95
N ILE A 139 15.09 2.36 -4.45
CA ILE A 139 15.13 3.20 -3.24
C ILE A 139 15.63 2.42 -2.03
N LEU A 140 15.19 1.17 -1.89
CA LEU A 140 15.61 0.29 -0.79
C LEU A 140 16.95 -0.41 -1.04
N ARG A 141 17.63 -0.13 -2.16
CA ARG A 141 18.86 -0.81 -2.58
C ARG A 141 18.74 -2.35 -2.59
N LEU A 142 17.54 -2.86 -2.89
CA LEU A 142 17.31 -4.26 -3.24
C LEU A 142 17.67 -4.52 -4.70
N VAL A 143 17.59 -3.48 -5.53
CA VAL A 143 18.10 -3.43 -6.89
C VAL A 143 19.05 -2.24 -7.00
N GLU A 144 20.34 -2.51 -7.19
CA GLU A 144 21.35 -1.44 -7.23
C GLU A 144 21.05 -0.46 -8.39
N PRO A 145 20.89 0.84 -8.12
CA PRO A 145 20.72 1.86 -9.15
C PRO A 145 21.93 1.92 -10.09
N GLY A 146 21.72 2.28 -11.35
CA GLY A 146 22.79 2.53 -12.31
C GLY A 146 23.43 3.92 -12.14
N ALA A 147 22.61 4.92 -11.79
CA ALA A 147 23.03 6.28 -11.51
C ALA A 147 22.10 6.94 -10.48
N GLY A 148 22.47 8.16 -10.05
CA GLY A 148 21.71 8.95 -9.08
C GLY A 148 21.95 8.57 -7.63
N GLU A 149 21.33 9.32 -6.73
CA GLU A 149 21.51 9.19 -5.28
C GLU A 149 20.17 9.00 -4.59
N VAL A 150 20.18 8.22 -3.52
CA VAL A 150 19.04 8.05 -2.61
C VAL A 150 19.49 8.48 -1.24
N VAL A 151 19.09 9.68 -0.83
CA VAL A 151 19.49 10.29 0.43
C VAL A 151 18.36 10.12 1.44
N TYR A 152 18.60 9.33 2.48
CA TYR A 152 17.67 9.11 3.58
C TYR A 152 18.21 9.80 4.84
N ARG A 153 17.43 10.73 5.40
CA ARG A 153 17.81 11.53 6.59
C ARG A 153 19.22 12.14 6.50
N GLY A 154 19.56 12.64 5.32
CA GLY A 154 20.86 13.27 5.03
C GLY A 154 22.01 12.30 4.73
N THR A 155 21.77 10.99 4.70
CA THR A 155 22.78 9.98 4.36
C THR A 155 22.46 9.34 3.01
N ASP A 156 23.41 9.39 2.07
CA ASP A 156 23.30 8.66 0.81
C ASP A 156 23.48 7.15 1.04
N LEU A 157 22.44 6.38 0.70
CA LEU A 157 22.42 4.93 0.89
C LEU A 157 23.46 4.18 0.05
N ARG A 158 23.99 4.79 -1.02
CA ARG A 158 25.04 4.20 -1.85
C ARG A 158 26.41 4.19 -1.16
N GLN A 159 26.63 5.13 -0.24
CA GLN A 159 27.90 5.27 0.49
C GLN A 159 27.99 4.33 1.69
N LEU A 160 26.89 3.66 2.04
CA LEU A 160 26.85 2.72 3.16
C LEU A 160 27.45 1.37 2.79
N ASP A 161 28.23 0.83 3.72
CA ASP A 161 28.66 -0.56 3.72
C ASP A 161 27.51 -1.50 4.15
N ASP A 162 27.78 -2.81 4.19
CA ASP A 162 26.78 -3.81 4.57
C ASP A 162 26.23 -3.61 5.99
N ARG A 163 27.02 -3.03 6.90
CA ARG A 163 26.62 -2.78 8.28
C ARG A 163 25.69 -1.57 8.37
N GLY A 164 26.06 -0.48 7.70
CA GLY A 164 25.23 0.72 7.57
C GLY A 164 23.91 0.40 6.87
N MET A 165 23.94 -0.38 5.78
CA MET A 165 22.73 -0.79 5.09
C MET A 165 21.85 -1.71 5.94
N ARG A 166 22.43 -2.59 6.77
CA ARG A 166 21.66 -3.39 7.74
C ARG A 166 20.93 -2.53 8.77
N ALA A 167 21.52 -1.42 9.22
CA ALA A 167 20.85 -0.47 10.10
C ALA A 167 19.72 0.26 9.35
N MET A 168 19.95 0.71 8.12
CA MET A 168 18.91 1.36 7.30
C MET A 168 17.74 0.44 6.99
N ARG A 169 17.98 -0.86 6.80
CA ARG A 169 16.90 -1.86 6.63
C ARG A 169 15.98 -1.98 7.83
N ARG A 170 16.35 -1.52 9.03
CA ARG A 170 15.40 -1.43 10.15
C ARG A 170 14.42 -0.27 9.95
N GLU A 171 14.92 0.86 9.46
CA GLU A 171 14.11 2.08 9.26
C GLU A 171 13.29 2.07 7.96
N LEU A 172 13.80 1.36 6.93
CA LEU A 172 13.24 1.27 5.59
C LEU A 172 12.74 -0.16 5.33
N GLN A 173 11.42 -0.32 5.19
CA GLN A 173 10.79 -1.62 5.04
C GLN A 173 10.00 -1.75 3.73
N LEU A 174 9.76 -2.99 3.32
CA LEU A 174 9.00 -3.33 2.13
C LEU A 174 7.87 -4.30 2.49
N ILE A 175 6.66 -3.97 2.06
CA ILE A 175 5.54 -4.90 2.00
C ILE A 175 5.40 -5.32 0.53
N PHE A 176 5.66 -6.61 0.26
CA PHE A 176 5.63 -7.18 -1.09
C PHE A 176 4.20 -7.35 -1.62
N GLN A 177 4.10 -7.47 -2.95
CA GLN A 177 2.86 -7.68 -3.70
C GLN A 177 2.11 -8.95 -3.31
N ASP A 178 2.86 -10.03 -3.01
CA ASP A 178 2.28 -11.33 -2.70
C ASP A 178 2.58 -11.74 -1.24
N PRO A 179 1.56 -11.76 -0.35
CA PRO A 179 1.76 -12.21 1.02
C PRO A 179 2.15 -13.69 1.10
N TYR A 180 1.77 -14.52 0.13
CA TYR A 180 2.00 -15.96 0.15
C TYR A 180 3.49 -16.29 0.02
N SER A 181 4.17 -15.71 -0.97
CA SER A 181 5.62 -15.88 -1.15
C SER A 181 6.46 -15.18 -0.07
N SER A 182 5.91 -14.15 0.56
CA SER A 182 6.65 -13.36 1.55
C SER A 182 6.81 -14.03 2.92
N LEU A 183 5.99 -15.05 3.25
CA LEU A 183 6.03 -15.79 4.51
C LEU A 183 6.62 -17.19 4.30
N ASN A 184 7.64 -17.54 5.09
CA ASN A 184 8.20 -18.89 5.05
C ASN A 184 7.19 -19.90 5.62
N PRO A 185 6.68 -20.87 4.83
CA PRO A 185 5.62 -21.77 5.27
C PRO A 185 6.06 -22.74 6.38
N ARG A 186 7.37 -22.86 6.63
CA ARG A 186 7.96 -23.71 7.68
C ARG A 186 8.09 -23.01 9.03
N LEU A 187 7.87 -21.70 9.10
CA LEU A 187 7.91 -20.94 10.34
C LEU A 187 6.48 -20.66 10.81
N THR A 188 6.29 -20.63 12.13
CA THR A 188 5.06 -20.07 12.69
C THR A 188 5.01 -18.56 12.44
N VAL A 189 3.80 -18.00 12.50
CA VAL A 189 3.58 -16.56 12.36
C VAL A 189 4.37 -15.77 13.41
N GLY A 190 4.30 -16.20 14.66
CA GLY A 190 5.10 -15.62 15.74
C GLY A 190 6.60 -15.78 15.51
N GLY A 191 7.04 -16.92 14.95
CA GLY A 191 8.42 -17.14 14.54
C GLY A 191 8.89 -16.13 13.49
N ALA A 192 8.10 -15.92 12.43
CA ALA A 192 8.43 -14.97 11.36
C ALA A 192 8.53 -13.51 11.86
N ILE A 193 7.70 -13.12 12.83
CA ILE A 193 7.73 -11.77 13.43
C ILE A 193 8.93 -11.64 14.39
N THR A 194 9.15 -12.64 15.26
CA THR A 194 10.23 -12.60 16.27
C THR A 194 11.63 -12.80 15.69
N GLU A 195 11.77 -13.51 14.56
CA GLU A 195 13.01 -13.64 13.82
C GLU A 195 13.53 -12.27 13.35
N ALA A 196 12.66 -11.46 12.74
CA ALA A 196 13.01 -10.12 12.30
C ALA A 196 13.54 -9.26 13.47
N MET A 197 12.83 -9.29 14.61
CA MET A 197 13.28 -8.60 15.82
C MET A 197 14.64 -9.11 16.31
N ALA A 198 14.84 -10.44 16.35
CA ALA A 198 16.10 -11.03 16.83
C ALA A 198 17.30 -10.65 15.95
N VAL A 199 17.14 -10.69 14.62
CA VAL A 199 18.17 -10.31 13.64
C VAL A 199 18.61 -8.85 13.81
N HIS A 200 17.67 -7.96 14.16
CA HIS A 200 17.92 -6.53 14.33
C HIS A 200 18.16 -6.10 15.80
N GLY A 201 18.29 -7.05 16.73
CA GLY A 201 18.55 -6.76 18.14
C GLY A 201 17.42 -6.02 18.85
N ILE A 202 16.17 -6.21 18.40
CA ILE A 202 14.97 -5.61 18.99
C ILE A 202 14.42 -6.57 20.05
N GLY A 203 14.19 -6.02 21.24
CA GLY A 203 13.83 -6.78 22.43
C GLY A 203 15.03 -7.48 23.06
N SER A 204 15.10 -7.40 24.38
CA SER A 204 16.21 -7.90 25.20
C SER A 204 16.25 -9.42 25.29
N HIS A 205 15.10 -10.11 25.25
CA HIS A 205 15.01 -11.56 25.38
C HIS A 205 13.88 -12.17 24.53
N ALA A 206 13.88 -13.50 24.39
CA ALA A 206 12.85 -14.23 23.63
C ALA A 206 11.42 -13.99 24.17
N ARG A 207 11.26 -13.89 25.50
CA ARG A 207 9.97 -13.61 26.12
C ARG A 207 9.40 -12.24 25.72
N GLU A 208 10.23 -11.20 25.79
CA GLU A 208 9.82 -9.85 25.37
C GLU A 208 9.45 -9.81 23.89
N ARG A 209 10.25 -10.46 23.03
CA ARG A 209 9.92 -10.57 21.60
C ARG A 209 8.58 -11.26 21.36
N ARG A 210 8.27 -12.32 22.10
CA ARG A 210 6.97 -13.02 22.01
C ARG A 210 5.82 -12.10 22.41
N GLU A 211 5.94 -11.39 23.53
CA GLU A 211 4.93 -10.45 24.02
C GLU A 211 4.69 -9.30 23.00
N ARG A 212 5.77 -8.72 22.46
CA ARG A 212 5.69 -7.69 21.40
C ARG A 212 5.03 -8.20 20.12
N ALA A 213 5.39 -9.41 19.68
CA ALA A 213 4.78 -10.02 18.50
C ALA A 213 3.28 -10.30 18.69
N MET A 214 2.86 -10.73 19.88
CA MET A 214 1.43 -10.90 20.19
C MET A 214 0.68 -9.57 20.18
N ALA A 215 1.27 -8.51 20.74
CA ALA A 215 0.69 -7.16 20.67
C ALA A 215 0.58 -6.64 19.23
N LEU A 216 1.58 -6.93 18.37
CA LEU A 216 1.53 -6.58 16.95
C LEU A 216 0.46 -7.37 16.20
N LEU A 217 0.25 -8.64 16.54
CA LEU A 217 -0.84 -9.44 15.97
C LEU A 217 -2.19 -8.83 16.34
N ASP A 218 -2.40 -8.48 17.61
CA ASP A 218 -3.62 -7.83 18.07
C ASP A 218 -3.86 -6.50 17.33
N ARG A 219 -2.81 -5.70 17.17
CA ARG A 219 -2.87 -4.42 16.46
C ARG A 219 -3.30 -4.54 15.00
N VAL A 220 -2.93 -5.62 14.32
CA VAL A 220 -3.37 -5.88 12.94
C VAL A 220 -4.69 -6.65 12.87
N GLY A 221 -5.40 -6.77 14.00
CA GLY A 221 -6.70 -7.43 14.12
C GLY A 221 -6.62 -8.95 14.05
N LEU A 222 -5.57 -9.55 14.63
CA LEU A 222 -5.39 -10.99 14.79
C LEU A 222 -5.24 -11.35 16.27
N GLU A 223 -5.76 -12.51 16.67
CA GLU A 223 -5.67 -12.94 18.06
C GLU A 223 -4.24 -13.33 18.47
N ALA A 224 -3.85 -13.10 19.72
CA ALA A 224 -2.57 -13.55 20.26
C ALA A 224 -2.38 -15.08 20.14
N ALA A 225 -3.47 -15.85 20.18
CA ALA A 225 -3.47 -17.31 19.97
C ALA A 225 -3.01 -17.72 18.55
N HIS A 226 -2.99 -16.79 17.59
CA HIS A 226 -2.47 -17.01 16.25
C HIS A 226 -0.94 -17.11 16.20
N PHE A 227 -0.23 -16.73 17.28
CA PHE A 227 1.23 -16.72 17.33
C PHE A 227 1.86 -18.06 16.93
N ASP A 228 1.33 -19.18 17.45
CA ASP A 228 1.90 -20.52 17.23
C ASP A 228 1.35 -21.20 15.95
N ARG A 229 0.47 -20.53 15.19
CA ARG A 229 -0.07 -21.05 13.93
C ARG A 229 0.88 -20.80 12.76
N PHE A 230 0.72 -21.59 11.70
CA PHE A 230 1.48 -21.50 10.46
C PHE A 230 0.74 -20.67 9.39
N PRO A 231 1.46 -20.03 8.44
CA PRO A 231 0.86 -19.20 7.40
C PRO A 231 -0.27 -19.87 6.62
N HIS A 232 -0.17 -21.18 6.35
CA HIS A 232 -1.18 -21.91 5.59
C HIS A 232 -2.57 -21.97 6.26
N GLN A 233 -2.65 -21.68 7.57
CA GLN A 233 -3.89 -21.68 8.36
C GLN A 233 -4.64 -20.34 8.31
N PHE A 234 -4.18 -19.37 7.51
CA PHE A 234 -4.73 -18.03 7.40
C PHE A 234 -5.23 -17.72 5.98
N SER A 235 -6.26 -16.88 5.88
CA SER A 235 -6.73 -16.29 4.62
C SER A 235 -5.69 -15.32 4.03
N GLY A 236 -5.84 -14.94 2.75
CA GLY A 236 -4.94 -13.98 2.11
C GLY A 236 -4.84 -12.65 2.88
N GLY A 237 -5.97 -12.12 3.33
CA GLY A 237 -6.02 -10.90 4.14
C GLY A 237 -5.34 -11.01 5.50
N GLN A 238 -5.54 -12.14 6.18
CA GLN A 238 -4.87 -12.39 7.45
C GLN A 238 -3.35 -12.54 7.25
N ARG A 239 -2.89 -13.18 6.17
CA ARG A 239 -1.47 -13.23 5.82
C ARG A 239 -0.91 -11.85 5.54
N GLN A 240 -1.66 -10.98 4.84
CA GLN A 240 -1.23 -9.60 4.63
C GLN A 240 -1.05 -8.85 5.95
N ARG A 241 -1.99 -8.98 6.87
CA ARG A 241 -1.91 -8.41 8.22
C ARG A 241 -0.70 -8.95 8.99
N ILE A 242 -0.38 -10.24 8.87
CA ILE A 242 0.84 -10.84 9.44
C ILE A 242 2.10 -10.20 8.84
N VAL A 243 2.13 -9.98 7.53
CA VAL A 243 3.26 -9.30 6.86
C VAL A 243 3.40 -7.86 7.37
N ILE A 244 2.30 -7.13 7.53
CA ILE A 244 2.29 -5.79 8.13
C ILE A 244 2.84 -5.84 9.56
N ALA A 245 2.38 -6.76 10.40
CA ALA A 245 2.88 -6.94 11.76
C ALA A 245 4.39 -7.22 11.80
N ARG A 246 4.88 -8.08 10.90
CA ARG A 246 6.32 -8.36 10.76
C ARG A 246 7.10 -7.11 10.37
N THR A 247 6.59 -6.30 9.45
CA THR A 247 7.20 -5.03 9.03
C THR A 247 7.26 -4.03 10.19
N LEU A 248 6.16 -3.88 10.93
CA LEU A 248 6.09 -2.98 12.09
C LEU A 248 6.97 -3.41 13.26
N ALA A 249 7.29 -4.71 13.37
CA ALA A 249 8.15 -5.23 14.43
C ALA A 249 9.55 -4.58 14.43
N LEU A 250 9.97 -4.01 13.31
CA LEU A 250 11.25 -3.30 13.18
C LEU A 250 11.18 -1.81 13.54
N GLU A 251 9.99 -1.28 13.83
CA GLU A 251 9.73 0.15 14.09
C GLU A 251 10.23 1.06 12.93
N PRO A 252 9.77 0.81 11.68
CA PRO A 252 10.24 1.56 10.52
C PRO A 252 9.73 3.00 10.55
N ARG A 253 10.42 3.88 9.80
CA ARG A 253 9.93 5.24 9.50
C ARG A 253 9.33 5.35 8.12
N LEU A 254 9.84 4.56 7.17
CA LEU A 254 9.35 4.51 5.80
C LEU A 254 9.03 3.06 5.41
N ILE A 255 7.85 2.87 4.83
CA ILE A 255 7.42 1.59 4.28
C ILE A 255 7.09 1.79 2.80
N VAL A 256 7.73 0.99 1.94
CA VAL A 256 7.33 0.83 0.55
C VAL A 256 6.24 -0.24 0.50
N CYS A 257 5.06 0.11 -0.01
CA CYS A 257 3.96 -0.83 -0.23
C CYS A 257 3.91 -1.13 -1.74
N ASP A 258 4.44 -2.28 -2.16
CA ASP A 258 4.55 -2.66 -3.57
C ASP A 258 3.36 -3.52 -3.98
N GLU A 259 2.28 -2.91 -4.49
CA GLU A 259 1.03 -3.59 -4.86
C GLU A 259 0.44 -4.49 -3.75
N SER A 260 0.69 -4.09 -2.50
CA SER A 260 0.44 -4.89 -1.28
C SER A 260 -1.00 -5.32 -1.02
N ILE A 261 -1.97 -4.81 -1.78
CA ILE A 261 -3.39 -5.15 -1.65
C ILE A 261 -4.01 -5.75 -2.92
N ALA A 262 -3.24 -5.81 -4.02
CA ALA A 262 -3.77 -6.13 -5.35
C ALA A 262 -4.33 -7.55 -5.42
N ALA A 263 -3.74 -8.49 -4.67
CA ALA A 263 -4.16 -9.89 -4.63
C ALA A 263 -5.28 -10.18 -3.61
N LEU A 264 -5.82 -9.17 -2.93
CA LEU A 264 -6.82 -9.35 -1.87
C LEU A 264 -8.24 -9.11 -2.40
N ASP A 265 -9.19 -9.85 -1.86
CA ASP A 265 -10.62 -9.62 -2.10
C ASP A 265 -11.04 -8.21 -1.65
N VAL A 266 -12.02 -7.63 -2.36
CA VAL A 266 -12.50 -6.26 -2.10
C VAL A 266 -12.94 -6.04 -0.65
N SER A 267 -13.55 -7.05 -0.02
CA SER A 267 -13.98 -7.00 1.38
C SER A 267 -12.81 -6.86 2.37
N VAL A 268 -11.66 -7.43 2.01
CA VAL A 268 -10.43 -7.41 2.81
C VAL A 268 -9.62 -6.15 2.53
N GLN A 269 -9.62 -5.65 1.29
CA GLN A 269 -8.88 -4.45 0.90
C GLN A 269 -9.22 -3.25 1.78
N ALA A 270 -10.50 -2.96 2.00
CA ALA A 270 -10.95 -1.87 2.87
C ALA A 270 -10.36 -1.97 4.28
N GLN A 271 -10.37 -3.17 4.85
CA GLN A 271 -9.84 -3.42 6.19
C GLN A 271 -8.33 -3.18 6.26
N VAL A 272 -7.58 -3.62 5.25
CA VAL A 272 -6.12 -3.42 5.19
C VAL A 272 -5.78 -1.94 4.96
N LEU A 273 -6.54 -1.24 4.12
CA LEU A 273 -6.35 0.20 3.88
C LEU A 273 -6.62 1.03 5.13
N ASN A 274 -7.71 0.74 5.85
CA ASN A 274 -8.00 1.38 7.13
C ASN A 274 -6.89 1.10 8.15
N LEU A 275 -6.40 -0.15 8.23
CA LEU A 275 -5.28 -0.49 9.10
C LEU A 275 -4.02 0.33 8.77
N LEU A 276 -3.66 0.46 7.50
CA LEU A 276 -2.49 1.25 7.10
C LEU A 276 -2.66 2.73 7.45
N ASN A 277 -3.86 3.31 7.27
CA ASN A 277 -4.14 4.69 7.68
C ASN A 277 -4.07 4.87 9.21
N ASP A 278 -4.66 3.96 9.98
CA ASP A 278 -4.58 3.98 11.45
C ASP A 278 -3.12 3.92 11.93
N LEU A 279 -2.30 3.08 11.29
CA LEU A 279 -0.87 2.96 11.60
C LEU A 279 -0.06 4.20 11.18
N LYS A 280 -0.42 4.84 10.06
CA LYS A 280 0.17 6.13 9.64
C LYS A 280 -0.03 7.18 10.71
N GLU A 281 -1.28 7.36 11.17
CA GLU A 281 -1.64 8.38 12.15
C GLU A 281 -0.98 8.12 13.52
N GLU A 282 -1.01 6.87 14.00
CA GLU A 282 -0.49 6.52 15.32
C GLU A 282 1.04 6.53 15.41
N HIS A 283 1.72 6.01 14.38
CA HIS A 283 3.17 5.82 14.42
C HIS A 283 3.96 6.86 13.62
N GLY A 284 3.28 7.79 12.93
CA GLY A 284 3.92 8.78 12.07
C GLY A 284 4.66 8.12 10.90
N LEU A 285 4.11 7.03 10.36
CA LEU A 285 4.73 6.29 9.26
C LEU A 285 4.69 7.10 7.97
N THR A 286 5.74 6.95 7.16
CA THR A 286 5.81 7.49 5.80
C THR A 286 5.62 6.34 4.81
N TYR A 287 4.79 6.54 3.79
CA TYR A 287 4.50 5.53 2.78
C TYR A 287 4.97 5.92 1.39
N LEU A 288 5.63 4.98 0.71
CA LEU A 288 5.73 4.95 -0.74
C LEU A 288 4.75 3.89 -1.24
N PHE A 289 3.60 4.32 -1.73
CA PHE A 289 2.48 3.43 -2.04
C PHE A 289 2.39 3.17 -3.55
N ILE A 290 2.87 2.01 -3.99
CA ILE A 290 2.82 1.59 -5.39
C ILE A 290 1.52 0.82 -5.63
N SER A 291 0.73 1.28 -6.59
CA SER A 291 -0.50 0.62 -7.00
C SER A 291 -0.82 0.94 -8.46
N HIS A 292 -1.59 0.06 -9.08
CA HIS A 292 -2.25 0.34 -10.36
C HIS A 292 -3.71 0.78 -10.18
N ASP A 293 -4.32 0.54 -9.01
CA ASP A 293 -5.66 1.06 -8.68
C ASP A 293 -5.53 2.50 -8.20
N LEU A 294 -5.99 3.41 -9.04
CA LEU A 294 -5.97 4.84 -8.82
C LEU A 294 -6.90 5.26 -7.68
N ASN A 295 -8.11 4.70 -7.56
CA ASN A 295 -9.02 5.06 -6.47
C ASN A 295 -8.43 4.74 -5.09
N VAL A 296 -7.70 3.62 -4.98
CA VAL A 296 -6.93 3.28 -3.77
C VAL A 296 -5.85 4.32 -3.48
N VAL A 297 -5.09 4.72 -4.50
CA VAL A 297 -4.01 5.71 -4.33
C VAL A 297 -4.59 7.06 -3.92
N ARG A 298 -5.72 7.46 -4.51
CA ARG A 298 -6.42 8.69 -4.15
C ARG A 298 -6.74 8.73 -2.65
N TYR A 299 -7.29 7.63 -2.14
CA TYR A 299 -7.66 7.46 -0.75
C TYR A 299 -6.45 7.46 0.20
N MET A 300 -5.38 6.76 -0.18
CA MET A 300 -4.22 6.55 0.71
C MET A 300 -3.19 7.70 0.69
N CYS A 301 -3.07 8.43 -0.41
CA CYS A 301 -1.88 9.23 -0.68
C CYS A 301 -2.17 10.74 -0.66
N ASP A 302 -1.23 11.50 -0.12
CA ASP A 302 -1.25 12.97 -0.08
C ASP A 302 -0.83 13.54 -1.44
N ARG A 303 0.15 12.89 -2.09
CA ARG A 303 0.66 13.21 -3.43
C ARG A 303 0.74 11.97 -4.29
N ILE A 304 0.77 12.18 -5.60
CA ILE A 304 0.87 11.12 -6.60
C ILE A 304 1.97 11.44 -7.59
N LEU A 305 2.85 10.47 -7.82
CA LEU A 305 3.86 10.41 -8.88
C LEU A 305 3.37 9.47 -9.97
N VAL A 306 3.10 10.00 -11.15
CA VAL A 306 2.73 9.25 -12.35
C VAL A 306 3.99 8.91 -13.13
N LEU A 307 4.24 7.61 -13.30
CA LEU A 307 5.41 7.08 -13.99
C LEU A 307 5.01 6.54 -15.37
N GLU A 308 5.64 7.07 -16.41
CA GLU A 308 5.47 6.64 -17.81
C GLU A 308 6.84 6.22 -18.36
N GLN A 309 6.96 4.95 -18.77
CA GLN A 309 8.19 4.43 -19.40
C GLN A 309 9.47 4.81 -18.64
N GLY A 310 9.45 4.74 -17.31
CA GLY A 310 10.60 5.06 -16.47
C GLY A 310 10.89 6.55 -16.26
N HIS A 311 10.01 7.46 -16.70
CA HIS A 311 10.07 8.90 -16.47
C HIS A 311 8.92 9.38 -15.58
N ILE A 312 9.14 10.44 -14.80
CA ILE A 312 8.05 11.15 -14.10
C ILE A 312 7.26 11.93 -15.14
N ALA A 313 6.04 11.49 -15.43
CA ALA A 313 5.12 12.19 -16.32
C ALA A 313 4.44 13.36 -15.60
N GLU A 314 4.08 13.16 -14.33
CA GLU A 314 3.40 14.16 -13.51
C GLU A 314 3.62 13.86 -12.02
N LEU A 315 3.73 14.90 -11.20
CA LEU A 315 3.85 14.80 -9.75
C LEU A 315 3.12 15.97 -9.10
N GLY A 316 2.13 15.69 -8.26
CA GLY A 316 1.32 16.72 -7.62
C GLY A 316 0.48 16.21 -6.45
N PRO A 317 -0.27 17.11 -5.78
CA PRO A 317 -1.30 16.72 -4.82
C PRO A 317 -2.26 15.71 -5.44
N SER A 318 -2.67 14.73 -4.64
CA SER A 318 -3.53 13.63 -5.10
C SER A 318 -4.79 14.16 -5.77
N ASP A 319 -5.56 15.02 -5.09
CA ASP A 319 -6.85 15.52 -5.59
C ASP A 319 -6.72 16.36 -6.85
N ASP A 320 -5.73 17.26 -6.90
CA ASP A 320 -5.46 18.09 -8.08
C ASP A 320 -5.14 17.23 -9.31
N LEU A 321 -4.41 16.12 -9.13
CA LEU A 321 -4.07 15.21 -10.24
C LEU A 321 -5.30 14.47 -10.77
N TYR A 322 -6.29 14.16 -9.94
CA TYR A 322 -7.56 13.56 -10.38
C TYR A 322 -8.46 14.55 -11.11
N GLU A 323 -8.54 15.78 -10.61
CA GLU A 323 -9.52 16.77 -11.08
C GLU A 323 -8.98 17.60 -12.23
N HIS A 324 -7.68 17.87 -12.22
CA HIS A 324 -7.00 18.76 -13.16
C HIS A 324 -5.68 18.18 -13.68
N PRO A 325 -5.68 16.96 -14.26
CA PRO A 325 -4.47 16.34 -14.81
C PRO A 325 -3.86 17.17 -15.93
N GLN A 326 -2.57 17.48 -15.80
CA GLN A 326 -1.83 18.29 -16.77
C GLN A 326 -1.23 17.45 -17.88
N ALA A 327 -0.61 16.31 -17.55
CA ALA A 327 0.06 15.47 -18.54
C ALA A 327 -0.94 14.64 -19.36
N GLU A 328 -0.66 14.48 -20.65
CA GLU A 328 -1.51 13.72 -21.55
C GLU A 328 -1.62 12.25 -21.12
N TYR A 329 -0.50 11.64 -20.70
CA TYR A 329 -0.49 10.29 -20.17
C TYR A 329 -1.37 10.13 -18.93
N THR A 330 -1.31 11.08 -18.00
CA THR A 330 -2.17 11.09 -16.81
C THR A 330 -3.65 11.14 -17.17
N ARG A 331 -4.03 12.00 -18.13
CA ARG A 331 -5.41 12.07 -18.64
C ARG A 331 -5.86 10.73 -19.22
N ARG A 332 -5.02 10.09 -20.03
CA ARG A 332 -5.31 8.76 -20.60
C ARG A 332 -5.46 7.71 -19.51
N LEU A 333 -4.57 7.70 -18.52
CA LEU A 333 -4.60 6.76 -17.39
C LEU A 333 -5.89 6.92 -16.56
N LEU A 334 -6.30 8.15 -16.25
CA LEU A 334 -7.55 8.44 -15.52
C LEU A 334 -8.81 8.09 -16.33
N SER A 335 -8.78 8.32 -17.65
CA SER A 335 -9.90 7.97 -18.54
C SER A 335 -10.14 6.46 -18.67
N ALA A 336 -9.11 5.64 -18.39
CA ALA A 336 -9.21 4.19 -18.41
C ALA A 336 -9.80 3.60 -17.11
N ILE A 337 -10.02 4.41 -16.07
CA ILE A 337 -10.67 3.94 -14.84
C ILE A 337 -12.19 3.87 -15.06
N PRO A 338 -12.84 2.73 -14.77
CA PRO A 338 -14.29 2.63 -14.80
C PRO A 338 -14.94 3.53 -13.74
N GLY A 339 -15.91 4.38 -14.14
CA GLY A 339 -16.67 5.24 -13.23
C GLY A 339 -16.23 6.71 -13.15
N THR A 340 -15.29 7.13 -14.01
CA THR A 340 -14.84 8.54 -14.09
C THR A 340 -15.73 9.42 -14.97
N VAL A 341 -16.74 8.86 -15.63
CA VAL A 341 -17.78 9.61 -16.37
C VAL A 341 -19.06 9.63 -15.54
#